data_AF-A0A1M5LYN8-F1
#
_entry.id   AF-A0A1M5LYN8-F1
#
_cell.length_a   1.000
_cell.length_b   1.000
_cell.length_c   1.000
_cell.angle_alpha   90.00
_cell.angle_beta   90.00
_cell.angle_gamma   90.00
#
_symmetry.space_group_name_H-M   'P 1'
#
loop_
_entity.id
_entity.type
_entity.pdbx_description
1 polymer ?
#
loop_
_entity_poly.entity_id
_entity_poly.type
_entity_poly.pdbx_seq_one_letter_code
_entity_poly.pdbx_strand_id
1 'polypeptide(L)'
;MIVYECVESEENYLRNTHVKGDEIEIIFKSPNQSEKLKFQVKDGMFLDYFDLQIVNKKWGDKEIINSKEFFEYQLKGKTINHLKNGYWIEKRYSFEYNKSIDQEGNYINGLRNGDWYFSPEGPVDVIKKFDKGIFISKSYP
;
A
#
# COMPACT_ATOMS: atom_id res chain seq x y z
N MET A 1 -2.62 -22.17 1.71
CA MET A 1 -2.77 -21.55 0.38
C MET A 1 -1.38 -21.29 -0.15
N ILE A 2 -0.97 -21.95 -1.23
CA ILE A 2 0.33 -21.71 -1.87
C ILE A 2 0.07 -20.65 -2.94
N VAL A 3 0.62 -19.45 -2.75
CA VAL A 3 0.48 -18.34 -3.70
C VAL A 3 1.65 -18.45 -4.67
N TYR A 4 1.37 -18.77 -5.92
CA TYR A 4 2.37 -18.70 -6.99
C TYR A 4 2.27 -17.32 -7.64
N GLU A 5 3.43 -16.69 -7.88
CA GLU A 5 3.50 -15.45 -8.67
C GLU A 5 3.42 -15.80 -10.17
N CYS A 6 2.69 -15.00 -10.94
CA CYS A 6 2.67 -15.11 -12.39
C CYS A 6 3.90 -14.39 -12.97
N VAL A 7 4.78 -15.13 -13.63
CA VAL A 7 6.08 -14.66 -14.15
C VAL A 7 5.92 -13.52 -15.16
N GLU A 8 4.81 -13.48 -15.92
CA GLU A 8 4.49 -12.36 -16.82
C GLU A 8 4.41 -10.99 -16.10
N SER A 9 4.17 -10.96 -14.79
CA SER A 9 4.10 -9.69 -14.04
C SER A 9 5.48 -9.08 -13.76
N GLU A 10 6.56 -9.86 -13.71
CA GLU A 10 7.90 -9.32 -13.47
C GLU A 10 8.47 -8.60 -14.70
N GLU A 11 8.20 -9.15 -15.89
CA GLU A 11 8.62 -8.56 -17.17
C GLU A 11 7.84 -7.29 -17.50
N ASN A 12 6.53 -7.28 -17.23
CA ASN A 12 5.66 -6.14 -17.55
C ASN A 12 5.78 -4.96 -16.56
N TYR A 13 6.11 -5.22 -15.28
CA TYR A 13 6.11 -4.18 -14.24
C TYR A 13 7.51 -3.80 -13.73
N LEU A 14 8.57 -4.17 -14.46
CA LEU A 14 9.96 -3.85 -14.12
C LEU A 14 10.29 -4.13 -12.65
N ARG A 15 10.00 -5.34 -12.16
CA ARG A 15 10.24 -5.70 -10.76
C ARG A 15 10.85 -7.08 -10.63
N ASN A 16 11.51 -7.36 -9.50
CA ASN A 16 11.93 -8.69 -9.09
C ASN A 16 11.33 -9.00 -7.71
N THR A 17 10.81 -10.20 -7.53
CA THR A 17 10.30 -10.67 -6.24
C THR A 17 11.24 -11.73 -5.65
N HIS A 18 11.55 -11.60 -4.36
CA HIS A 18 12.33 -12.58 -3.61
C HIS A 18 11.50 -13.09 -2.44
N VAL A 19 11.33 -14.41 -2.34
CA VAL A 19 10.61 -15.05 -1.23
C VAL A 19 11.61 -15.79 -0.35
N LYS A 20 11.65 -15.46 0.95
CA LYS A 20 12.51 -16.12 1.94
C LYS A 20 11.70 -16.43 3.21
N GLY A 21 11.25 -17.68 3.33
CA GLY A 21 10.40 -18.10 4.46
C GLY A 21 9.03 -17.42 4.37
N ASP A 22 8.66 -16.69 5.42
CA ASP A 22 7.47 -15.85 5.46
C ASP A 22 7.74 -14.40 5.01
N GLU A 23 8.96 -14.04 4.56
CA GLU A 23 9.26 -12.71 4.02
C GLU A 23 9.20 -12.71 2.48
N ILE A 24 8.61 -11.66 1.90
CA ILE A 24 8.59 -11.38 0.47
C ILE A 24 9.16 -9.98 0.25
N GLU A 25 10.24 -9.87 -0.52
CA GLU A 25 10.84 -8.60 -0.93
C GLU A 25 10.54 -8.36 -2.42
N ILE A 26 9.85 -7.25 -2.73
CA ILE A 26 9.63 -6.77 -4.10
C ILE A 26 10.61 -5.62 -4.35
N ILE A 27 11.44 -5.76 -5.37
CA ILE A 27 12.40 -4.75 -5.82
C ILE A 27 11.88 -4.15 -7.12
N PHE A 28 11.55 -2.86 -7.11
CA PHE A 28 11.16 -2.14 -8.32
C PHE A 28 12.42 -1.67 -9.06
N LYS A 29 12.60 -2.13 -10.29
CA LYS A 29 13.68 -1.69 -11.18
C LYS A 29 13.30 -0.33 -11.73
N SER A 30 14.09 0.68 -11.39
CA SER A 30 14.04 2.01 -12.01
C SER A 30 15.45 2.41 -12.45
N PRO A 31 15.60 3.16 -13.57
CA PRO A 31 16.90 3.63 -14.04
C PRO A 31 17.64 4.51 -13.03
N ASN A 32 16.90 5.16 -12.11
CA ASN A 32 17.46 6.21 -11.26
C ASN A 32 17.65 5.76 -9.80
N GLN A 33 16.81 4.84 -9.28
CA GLN A 33 16.97 4.26 -7.96
C GLN A 33 16.01 3.07 -7.76
N SER A 34 16.51 1.93 -7.28
CA SER A 34 15.64 0.80 -6.94
C SER A 34 15.00 0.99 -5.57
N GLU A 35 13.67 1.00 -5.53
CA GLU A 35 12.91 0.99 -4.27
C GLU A 35 12.55 -0.45 -3.89
N LYS A 36 12.50 -0.70 -2.58
CA LYS A 36 12.18 -2.02 -2.04
C LYS A 36 10.94 -1.96 -1.15
N LEU A 37 10.03 -2.89 -1.37
CA LEU A 37 8.93 -3.18 -0.45
C LEU A 37 9.13 -4.58 0.12
N LYS A 38 9.03 -4.69 1.44
CA LYS A 38 9.04 -5.97 2.15
C LYS A 38 7.66 -6.27 2.69
N PHE A 39 7.27 -7.53 2.59
CA PHE A 39 6.03 -8.06 3.10
C PHE A 39 6.33 -9.26 3.98
N GLN A 40 5.57 -9.45 5.04
CA GLN A 40 5.53 -10.68 5.79
C GLN A 40 4.22 -11.42 5.49
N VAL A 41 4.31 -12.71 5.13
CA VAL A 41 3.17 -13.59 4.90
C VAL A 41 2.85 -14.32 6.19
N LYS A 42 1.84 -13.85 6.92
CA LYS A 42 1.38 -14.48 8.16
C LYS A 42 -0.09 -14.82 8.07
N ASP A 43 -0.45 -16.06 8.39
CA ASP A 43 -1.82 -16.58 8.35
C ASP A 43 -2.53 -16.33 7.00
N GLY A 44 -1.78 -16.39 5.89
CA GLY A 44 -2.28 -16.15 4.54
C GLY A 44 -2.43 -14.68 4.13
N MET A 45 -1.96 -13.74 4.98
CA MET A 45 -2.01 -12.29 4.74
C MET A 45 -0.63 -11.74 4.40
N PHE A 46 -0.54 -10.85 3.42
CA PHE A 46 0.67 -10.09 3.10
C PHE A 46 0.66 -8.79 3.92
N LEU A 47 1.58 -8.66 4.86
CA LEU A 47 1.70 -7.52 5.77
C LEU A 47 2.90 -6.68 5.38
N ASP A 48 2.70 -5.41 5.04
CA ASP A 48 3.82 -4.50 4.79
C ASP A 48 4.75 -4.46 6.02
N TYR A 49 6.04 -4.76 5.85
CA TYR A 49 7.06 -4.80 6.89
C TYR A 49 8.03 -3.62 6.76
N PHE A 50 8.24 -2.89 7.85
CA PHE A 50 9.04 -1.66 7.87
C PHE A 50 10.07 -1.64 9.00
N ASP A 51 11.31 -1.31 8.66
CA ASP A 51 12.39 -1.16 9.66
C ASP A 51 12.35 0.20 10.40
N LEU A 52 11.54 1.14 9.91
CA LEU A 52 11.40 2.48 10.47
C LEU A 52 10.11 2.62 11.29
N GLN A 53 10.21 3.24 12.47
CA GLN A 53 9.07 3.55 13.34
C GLN A 53 8.10 4.59 12.74
N ILE A 54 8.63 5.50 11.91
CA ILE A 54 7.86 6.51 11.19
C ILE A 54 8.20 6.36 9.72
N VAL A 55 7.16 6.17 8.91
CA VAL A 55 7.28 6.03 7.46
C VAL A 55 6.74 7.29 6.81
N ASN A 56 7.52 7.84 5.88
CA ASN A 56 7.12 8.94 5.00
C ASN A 56 7.86 8.77 3.67
N LYS A 57 7.32 7.91 2.81
CA LYS A 57 7.92 7.55 1.51
C LYS A 57 7.01 8.00 0.37
N LYS A 58 7.63 8.42 -0.73
CA LYS A 58 6.98 8.80 -2.00
C LYS A 58 7.83 8.29 -3.16
N TRP A 59 7.21 7.72 -4.19
CA TRP A 59 7.90 7.17 -5.35
C TRP A 59 6.97 7.04 -6.56
N GLY A 60 7.53 6.61 -7.69
CA GLY A 60 6.82 6.53 -8.98
C GLY A 60 6.81 7.86 -9.73
N ASP A 61 5.94 7.94 -10.73
CA ASP A 61 5.84 9.14 -11.57
C ASP A 61 5.39 10.37 -10.77
N LYS A 62 5.90 11.53 -11.19
CA LYS A 62 5.63 12.82 -10.54
C LYS A 62 4.73 13.66 -11.41
N GLU A 63 3.61 14.09 -10.85
CA GLU A 63 2.69 15.05 -11.46
C GLU A 63 2.71 16.37 -10.69
N ILE A 64 2.62 17.49 -11.41
CA ILE A 64 2.51 18.81 -10.82
C ILE A 64 1.15 19.38 -11.20
N ILE A 65 0.26 19.48 -10.21
CA ILE A 65 -1.09 20.03 -10.40
C ILE A 65 -1.22 21.25 -9.49
N ASN A 66 -1.55 22.42 -10.06
CA ASN A 66 -1.70 23.68 -9.32
C ASN A 66 -0.52 23.99 -8.39
N SER A 67 0.72 23.81 -8.89
CA SER A 67 1.96 24.01 -8.14
C SER A 67 2.15 23.10 -6.91
N LYS A 68 1.37 22.03 -6.78
CA LYS A 68 1.57 20.96 -5.79
C LYS A 68 2.10 19.70 -6.48
N GLU A 69 3.08 19.08 -5.84
CA GLU A 69 3.68 17.83 -6.32
C GLU A 69 2.91 16.62 -5.80
N PHE A 70 2.49 15.78 -6.74
CA PHE A 70 1.87 14.50 -6.49
C PHE A 70 2.79 13.40 -7.02
N PHE A 71 2.90 12.34 -6.25
CA PHE A 71 3.62 11.13 -6.65
C PHE A 71 2.59 10.04 -6.92
N GLU A 72 2.91 9.14 -7.83
CA GLU A 72 2.08 7.97 -8.14
C GLU A 72 1.82 7.11 -6.90
N TYR A 73 2.80 7.03 -5.99
CA TYR A 73 2.70 6.30 -4.74
C TYR A 73 3.16 7.12 -3.53
N GLN A 74 2.48 6.92 -2.41
CA GLN A 74 2.83 7.52 -1.12
C GLN A 74 2.47 6.57 0.02
N LEU A 75 3.32 6.53 1.05
CA LEU A 75 3.04 5.88 2.34
C LEU A 75 3.48 6.78 3.48
N LYS A 76 2.55 7.15 4.34
CA LYS A 76 2.82 7.97 5.52
C LYS A 76 2.08 7.43 6.74
N GLY A 77 2.80 7.12 7.80
CA GLY A 77 2.23 6.63 9.05
C GLY A 77 3.27 6.14 10.04
N LYS A 78 2.80 5.47 11.10
CA LYS A 78 3.65 4.90 12.16
C LYS A 78 3.62 3.39 12.14
N THR A 79 4.70 2.79 12.62
CA THR A 79 4.81 1.33 12.73
C THR A 79 5.07 0.95 14.19
N ILE A 80 4.58 -0.23 14.57
CA ILE A 80 4.86 -0.87 15.86
C ILE A 80 5.20 -2.32 15.54
N ASN A 81 6.34 -2.81 16.06
CA ASN A 81 6.87 -4.13 15.73
C ASN A 81 6.92 -4.36 14.21
N HIS A 82 7.43 -3.38 13.46
CA HIS A 82 7.59 -3.39 12.01
C HIS A 82 6.29 -3.38 11.19
N LEU A 83 5.12 -3.41 11.83
CA LEU A 83 3.82 -3.42 11.17
C LEU A 83 3.16 -2.05 11.21
N LYS A 84 2.36 -1.72 10.19
CA LYS A 84 1.53 -0.49 10.18
C LYS A 84 0.63 -0.46 11.42
N ASN A 85 0.63 0.66 12.12
CA ASN A 85 -0.21 0.87 13.29
C ASN A 85 -0.69 2.32 13.40
N GLY A 86 -1.90 2.51 13.89
CA GLY A 86 -2.57 3.80 13.96
C GLY A 86 -2.95 4.33 12.58
N TYR A 87 -3.05 5.64 12.46
CA TYR A 87 -3.51 6.31 11.25
C TYR A 87 -2.45 6.31 10.15
N TRP A 88 -2.88 5.99 8.92
CA TRP A 88 -2.05 5.96 7.72
C TRP A 88 -2.72 6.74 6.59
N ILE A 89 -1.88 7.41 5.81
CA ILE A 89 -2.23 8.05 4.54
C ILE A 89 -1.44 7.32 3.47
N GLU A 90 -2.12 6.80 2.46
CA GLU A 90 -1.54 6.04 1.37
C GLU A 90 -2.04 6.57 0.03
N LYS A 91 -1.15 6.62 -0.96
CA LYS A 91 -1.52 6.71 -2.36
C LYS A 91 -1.07 5.44 -3.07
N ARG A 92 -2.02 4.66 -3.59
CA ARG A 92 -1.75 3.35 -4.19
C ARG A 92 -2.68 3.11 -5.38
N TYR A 93 -2.22 2.30 -6.31
CA TYR A 93 -3.04 1.82 -7.43
C TYR A 93 -4.25 1.03 -6.92
N SER A 94 -5.45 1.43 -7.36
CA SER A 94 -6.69 0.72 -7.09
C SER A 94 -7.22 0.11 -8.36
N PHE A 95 -7.43 -1.21 -8.35
CA PHE A 95 -8.08 -1.92 -9.43
C PHE A 95 -9.54 -1.51 -9.62
N GLU A 96 -10.23 -1.07 -8.56
CA GLU A 96 -11.63 -0.60 -8.64
C GLU A 96 -11.76 0.69 -9.46
N TYR A 97 -10.75 1.56 -9.38
CA TYR A 97 -10.73 2.84 -10.10
C TYR A 97 -9.79 2.87 -11.30
N ASN A 98 -9.04 1.79 -11.52
CA ASN A 98 -8.01 1.64 -12.55
C ASN A 98 -6.96 2.78 -12.54
N LYS A 99 -6.61 3.31 -11.36
CA LYS A 99 -5.64 4.39 -11.18
C LYS A 99 -5.13 4.46 -9.73
N SER A 100 -4.07 5.21 -9.50
CA SER A 100 -3.60 5.53 -8.15
C SER A 100 -4.54 6.51 -7.45
N ILE A 101 -4.99 6.12 -6.25
CA ILE A 101 -5.95 6.88 -5.45
C ILE A 101 -5.36 7.19 -4.08
N ASP A 102 -5.82 8.27 -3.47
CA ASP A 102 -5.57 8.55 -2.07
C ASP A 102 -6.52 7.70 -1.21
N GLN A 103 -5.98 7.11 -0.16
CA GLN A 103 -6.74 6.34 0.82
C GLN A 103 -6.16 6.53 2.21
N GLU A 104 -7.01 6.62 3.21
CA GLU A 104 -6.58 6.85 4.59
C GLU A 104 -7.48 6.16 5.60
N GLY A 105 -6.89 5.79 6.73
CA GLY A 105 -7.59 5.04 7.77
C GLY A 105 -6.64 4.47 8.81
N ASN A 106 -7.19 3.68 9.74
CA ASN A 106 -6.39 3.09 10.80
C ASN A 106 -5.96 1.66 10.50
N TYR A 107 -4.76 1.30 10.95
CA TYR A 107 -4.28 -0.07 11.07
C TYR A 107 -4.15 -0.48 12.54
N ILE A 108 -4.40 -1.76 12.81
CA ILE A 108 -4.01 -2.46 14.05
C ILE A 108 -3.16 -3.65 13.65
N ASN A 109 -1.88 -3.65 14.02
CA ASN A 109 -0.92 -4.73 13.72
C ASN A 109 -0.91 -5.13 12.24
N GLY A 110 -0.84 -4.14 11.33
CA GLY A 110 -0.80 -4.36 9.89
C GLY A 110 -2.18 -4.60 9.25
N LEU A 111 -3.26 -4.70 10.03
CA LEU A 111 -4.61 -4.98 9.54
C LEU A 111 -5.48 -3.73 9.53
N ARG A 112 -6.17 -3.45 8.42
CA ARG A 112 -7.09 -2.32 8.31
C ARG A 112 -8.18 -2.43 9.37
N ASN A 113 -8.50 -1.33 10.04
CA ASN A 113 -9.47 -1.30 11.11
C ASN A 113 -10.23 0.03 11.16
N GLY A 114 -11.53 -0.04 11.45
CA GLY A 114 -12.41 1.11 11.42
C GLY A 114 -12.68 1.60 10.01
N ASP A 115 -12.98 2.88 9.90
CA ASP A 115 -13.34 3.50 8.62
C ASP A 115 -12.08 3.83 7.81
N TRP A 116 -12.17 3.51 6.52
CA TRP A 116 -11.17 3.80 5.50
C TRP A 116 -11.82 4.63 4.41
N TYR A 117 -11.21 5.77 4.11
CA TYR A 117 -11.69 6.76 3.15
C TYR A 117 -10.93 6.59 1.83
N PHE A 118 -11.62 6.61 0.71
CA PHE A 118 -11.06 6.40 -0.63
C PHE A 118 -11.40 7.60 -1.53
N SER A 119 -10.37 8.20 -2.10
CA SER A 119 -10.39 9.47 -2.82
C SER A 119 -9.70 9.32 -4.17
N PRO A 120 -10.42 8.93 -5.24
CA PRO A 120 -9.84 8.73 -6.56
C PRO A 120 -9.38 10.02 -7.25
N GLU A 121 -10.13 11.13 -7.09
CA GLU A 121 -9.84 12.43 -7.73
C GLU A 121 -10.19 13.62 -6.80
N GLY A 122 -9.92 13.50 -5.50
CA GLY A 122 -10.11 14.60 -4.54
C GLY A 122 -10.98 14.22 -3.35
N PRO A 123 -12.22 14.73 -3.22
CA PRO A 123 -13.07 14.41 -2.08
C PRO A 123 -13.29 12.91 -1.94
N VAL A 124 -13.63 12.48 -0.72
CA VAL A 124 -13.93 11.08 -0.43
C VAL A 124 -15.08 10.64 -1.35
N ASP A 125 -14.86 9.57 -2.09
CA ASP A 125 -15.87 8.93 -2.93
C ASP A 125 -16.55 7.79 -2.16
N VAL A 126 -15.73 6.99 -1.45
CA VAL A 126 -16.19 5.79 -0.77
C VAL A 126 -15.59 5.71 0.63
N ILE A 127 -16.41 5.25 1.59
CA ILE A 127 -15.98 4.85 2.92
C ILE A 127 -16.17 3.33 3.04
N LYS A 128 -15.10 2.60 3.36
CA LYS A 128 -15.17 1.16 3.69
C LYS A 128 -14.84 0.96 5.15
N LYS A 129 -15.66 0.18 5.86
CA LYS A 129 -15.44 -0.18 7.25
C LYS A 129 -14.80 -1.56 7.34
N PHE A 130 -13.78 -1.67 8.18
CA PHE A 130 -13.06 -2.91 8.44
C PHE A 130 -13.00 -3.25 9.93
N ASP A 131 -12.97 -4.53 10.25
CA ASP A 131 -12.60 -5.05 11.58
C ASP A 131 -11.45 -6.03 11.40
N LYS A 132 -10.26 -5.65 11.88
CA LYS A 132 -9.02 -6.46 11.79
C LYS A 132 -8.79 -7.08 10.40
N GLY A 133 -8.89 -6.26 9.36
CA GLY A 133 -8.68 -6.65 7.96
C GLY A 133 -9.90 -7.25 7.26
N ILE A 134 -10.96 -7.57 8.00
CA ILE A 134 -12.21 -8.09 7.44
C ILE A 134 -13.08 -6.91 7.00
N PHE A 135 -13.53 -6.94 5.75
CA PHE A 135 -14.48 -5.96 5.23
C PHE A 135 -15.87 -6.15 5.87
N ILE A 136 -16.45 -5.06 6.38
CA ILE A 136 -17.74 -5.07 7.07
C ILE A 136 -18.83 -4.40 6.23
N SER A 137 -18.58 -3.18 5.74
CA SER A 137 -19.57 -2.41 4.99
C SER A 137 -18.93 -1.36 4.10
N LYS A 138 -19.68 -0.93 3.09
CA LYS A 138 -19.35 0.20 2.21
C LYS A 138 -20.46 1.24 2.32
N SER A 139 -20.09 2.50 2.44
CA SER A 139 -21.00 3.64 2.43
C SER A 139 -20.41 4.77 1.57
N TYR A 140 -21.24 5.76 1.29
CA TYR A 140 -20.91 6.96 0.53
C TYR A 140 -21.11 8.17 1.45
N PRO A 141 -20.33 9.25 1.27
CA PRO A 141 -20.44 10.47 2.07
C PRO A 141 -21.81 11.15 2.00
#